data_AF-A0A349ENY1-F1
#
_entry.id   AF-A0A349ENY1-F1
#
_cell.length_a   1.000
_cell.length_b   1.000
_cell.length_c   1.000
_cell.angle_alpha   90.00
_cell.angle_beta   90.00
_cell.angle_gamma   90.00
#
_symmetry.space_group_name_H-M   'P 1'
#
loop_
_entity.id
_entity.type
_entity.pdbx_description
1 polymer ?
#
loop_
_entity_poly.entity_id
_entity_poly.type
_entity_poly.pdbx_seq_one_letter_code
_entity_poly.pdbx_strand_id
1 'polypeptide(L)'
;MNGRAVRSGRAVKTIFSTTVSLFVGFLLLAAGTAGLSSPAYGGPSYFSVDREFYPYYPSLIKWDRSGAGFTAPEVCSGCHPKQYEEWTGSVHALAFQDPVYQGELNLAFKAVGHEISRQCEGCHSPAGVVTGEIKGPG
;
A
#
# COMPACT_ATOMS: atom_id res chain seq x y z
N MET A 1 29.34 -59.68 52.39
CA MET A 1 28.19 -59.95 51.50
C MET A 1 27.33 -58.71 51.44
N ASN A 2 26.85 -58.33 50.24
CA ASN A 2 25.91 -57.25 49.91
C ASN A 2 26.37 -55.81 50.21
N GLY A 3 26.31 -54.81 49.32
CA GLY A 3 25.60 -54.66 48.06
C GLY A 3 24.69 -53.42 48.12
N ARG A 4 24.88 -52.41 47.26
CA ARG A 4 23.79 -51.72 46.55
C ARG A 4 24.31 -50.74 45.51
N ALA A 5 23.65 -50.82 44.37
CA ALA A 5 23.98 -50.17 43.11
C ALA A 5 23.56 -48.70 43.07
N VAL A 6 24.39 -47.93 42.38
CA VAL A 6 24.10 -46.61 41.81
C VAL A 6 22.96 -46.73 40.80
N ARG A 7 21.86 -45.99 40.99
CA ARG A 7 20.87 -45.76 39.93
C ARG A 7 20.15 -44.43 40.12
N SER A 8 20.79 -43.34 39.75
CA SER A 8 20.13 -42.04 39.55
C SER A 8 20.92 -41.23 38.53
N GLY A 9 20.35 -40.95 37.36
CA GLY A 9 21.01 -40.11 36.36
C GLY A 9 20.50 -40.25 34.92
N ARG A 10 19.84 -41.37 34.57
CA ARG A 10 19.38 -41.61 33.18
C ARG A 10 18.03 -40.99 32.85
N ALA A 11 17.12 -40.85 33.83
CA ALA A 11 15.76 -40.35 33.59
C ALA A 11 15.69 -38.82 33.35
N VAL A 12 16.54 -38.04 34.02
CA VAL A 12 16.53 -36.56 33.93
C VAL A 12 17.06 -36.06 32.58
N LYS A 13 18.07 -36.73 32.00
CA LYS A 13 18.63 -36.36 30.68
C LYS A 13 17.63 -36.55 29.52
N THR A 14 16.79 -37.58 29.59
CA THR A 14 15.81 -37.87 28.52
C THR A 14 14.67 -36.84 28.49
N ILE A 15 14.24 -36.35 29.66
CA ILE A 15 13.14 -35.36 29.78
C ILE A 15 13.58 -33.97 29.29
N PHE A 16 14.85 -33.59 29.53
CA PHE A 16 15.39 -32.32 29.01
C PHE A 16 15.62 -32.34 27.49
N SER A 17 15.90 -33.50 26.91
CA SER A 17 16.14 -33.64 25.47
C SER A 17 14.86 -33.55 24.64
N THR A 18 13.73 -34.06 25.15
CA THR A 18 12.46 -34.06 24.41
C THR A 18 11.74 -32.72 24.46
N THR A 19 11.85 -31.98 25.57
CA THR A 19 11.24 -30.64 25.71
C THR A 19 11.95 -29.57 24.88
N VAL A 20 13.29 -29.62 24.77
CA VAL A 20 14.05 -28.71 23.90
C VAL A 20 13.74 -28.97 22.41
N SER A 21 13.60 -30.23 21.99
CA SER A 21 13.22 -30.56 20.60
C SER A 21 11.80 -30.13 20.24
N LEU A 22 10.86 -30.18 21.19
CA LEU A 22 9.49 -29.69 20.96
C LEU A 22 9.42 -28.15 20.89
N PHE A 23 10.18 -27.44 21.71
CA PHE A 23 10.26 -25.96 21.64
C PHE A 23 10.97 -25.45 20.38
N VAL A 24 12.08 -26.08 19.97
CA VAL A 24 12.78 -25.74 18.72
C VAL A 24 11.94 -26.10 17.50
N GLY A 25 11.23 -27.24 17.52
CA GLY A 25 10.28 -27.60 16.47
C GLY A 25 9.12 -26.61 16.35
N PHE A 26 8.56 -26.14 17.47
CA PHE A 26 7.48 -25.15 17.47
C PHE A 26 7.93 -23.75 17.02
N LEU A 27 9.16 -23.34 17.35
CA LEU A 27 9.77 -22.10 16.86
C LEU A 27 10.06 -22.14 15.35
N LEU A 28 10.47 -23.29 14.80
CA LEU A 28 10.66 -23.47 13.36
C LEU A 28 9.33 -23.54 12.60
N LEU A 29 8.26 -24.08 13.21
CA LEU A 29 6.91 -24.05 12.66
C LEU A 29 6.29 -22.64 12.69
N ALA A 30 6.54 -21.84 13.73
CA ALA A 30 6.07 -20.47 13.84
C ALA A 30 6.82 -19.49 12.90
N ALA A 31 8.09 -19.75 12.60
CA ALA A 31 8.85 -18.96 11.62
C ALA A 31 8.42 -19.23 10.17
N GLY A 32 7.77 -20.37 9.89
CA GLY A 32 7.30 -20.74 8.55
C GLY A 32 6.04 -20.02 8.07
N THR A 33 5.26 -19.39 8.97
CA THR A 33 4.01 -18.69 8.60
C THR A 33 4.18 -17.19 8.38
N ALA A 34 5.34 -16.62 8.69
CA ALA A 34 5.66 -15.21 8.45
C ALA A 34 5.96 -14.88 6.96
N GLY A 35 5.95 -15.89 6.09
CA GLY A 35 6.26 -15.78 4.66
C GLY A 35 5.05 -15.61 3.74
N LEU A 36 3.84 -15.40 4.26
CA LEU A 36 2.71 -14.95 3.45
C LEU A 36 2.86 -13.44 3.19
N SER A 37 3.93 -13.06 2.49
CA SER A 37 3.91 -11.87 1.68
C SER A 37 2.71 -12.01 0.76
N SER A 38 1.68 -11.18 0.97
CA SER A 38 0.65 -10.94 -0.03
C SER A 38 1.35 -10.86 -1.38
N PRO A 39 0.86 -11.52 -2.44
CA PRO A 39 1.38 -11.23 -3.76
C PRO A 39 1.22 -9.72 -3.89
N ALA A 40 2.34 -9.00 -3.98
CA ALA A 40 2.32 -7.68 -4.57
C ALA A 40 1.52 -7.91 -5.85
N TYR A 41 0.40 -7.21 -5.98
CA TYR A 41 -0.51 -7.36 -7.11
C TYR A 41 0.18 -6.74 -8.33
N GLY A 42 1.35 -7.26 -8.70
CA GLY A 42 1.87 -7.23 -10.05
C GLY A 42 0.98 -8.15 -10.85
N GLY A 43 -0.23 -7.67 -11.13
CA GLY A 43 -1.12 -8.32 -12.08
C GLY A 43 -0.36 -8.60 -13.38
N PRO A 44 -0.78 -9.61 -14.16
CA PRO A 44 -0.12 -9.91 -15.42
C PRO A 44 -0.04 -8.62 -16.24
N SER A 45 1.17 -8.24 -16.61
CA SER A 45 1.37 -7.13 -17.53
C SER A 45 0.78 -7.56 -18.87
N TYR A 46 -0.51 -7.27 -19.09
CA TYR A 46 -1.17 -7.53 -20.37
C TYR A 46 -0.40 -6.81 -21.51
N PHE A 47 0.36 -5.78 -21.13
CA PHE A 47 1.35 -5.08 -21.92
C PHE A 47 2.54 -4.69 -21.03
N SER A 48 3.75 -4.73 -21.59
CA SER A 48 4.94 -4.16 -20.94
C SER A 48 4.80 -2.64 -20.87
N VAL A 49 4.91 -2.07 -19.67
CA VAL A 49 4.84 -0.62 -19.46
C VAL A 49 6.25 -0.04 -19.39
N ASP A 50 6.53 0.94 -20.25
CA ASP A 50 7.70 1.78 -20.11
C ASP A 50 7.47 2.77 -18.95
N ARG A 51 8.07 2.48 -17.79
CA ARG A 51 7.92 3.32 -16.59
C ARG A 51 8.74 4.61 -16.63
N GLU A 52 9.74 4.67 -17.51
CA GLU A 52 10.47 5.92 -17.75
C GLU A 52 9.57 6.89 -18.52
N PHE A 53 8.88 6.38 -19.55
CA PHE A 53 7.93 7.17 -20.33
C PHE A 53 6.59 7.41 -19.61
N TYR A 54 6.18 6.53 -18.69
CA TYR A 54 4.97 6.63 -17.88
C TYR A 54 5.27 6.57 -16.36
N PRO A 55 5.85 7.66 -15.79
CA PRO A 55 6.28 7.66 -14.39
C PRO A 55 5.11 7.56 -13.39
N TYR A 56 3.89 7.89 -13.80
CA TYR A 56 2.67 7.84 -12.98
C TYR A 56 1.71 6.71 -13.37
N TYR A 57 2.23 5.64 -13.99
CA TYR A 57 1.44 4.43 -14.24
C TYR A 57 0.76 3.94 -12.94
N PRO A 58 -0.53 3.53 -12.96
CA PRO A 58 -1.36 3.24 -14.14
C PRO A 58 -2.11 4.42 -14.77
N SER A 59 -2.18 5.59 -14.11
CA SER A 59 -2.99 6.73 -14.58
C SER A 59 -2.61 7.35 -15.92
N LEU A 60 -1.41 7.05 -16.42
CA LEU A 60 -0.83 7.61 -17.66
C LEU A 60 -0.71 9.14 -17.69
N ILE A 61 -0.99 9.83 -16.57
CA ILE A 61 -0.74 11.27 -16.47
C ILE A 61 0.75 11.52 -16.74
N LYS A 62 1.02 12.58 -17.48
CA LYS A 62 2.37 13.10 -17.72
C LYS A 62 2.42 14.51 -17.19
N TRP A 63 3.51 14.80 -16.50
CA TRP A 63 3.73 16.12 -15.94
C TRP A 63 5.20 16.48 -16.08
N ASP A 64 5.44 17.50 -16.89
CA ASP A 64 6.74 18.12 -17.01
C ASP A 64 6.90 19.09 -15.84
N ARG A 65 7.65 18.65 -14.81
CA ARG A 65 7.88 19.46 -13.62
C ARG A 65 8.57 20.78 -14.02
N SER A 66 7.90 21.88 -13.71
CA SER A 66 8.49 23.23 -13.81
C SER A 66 9.03 23.69 -12.45
N GLY A 67 9.70 24.85 -12.42
CA GLY A 67 10.07 25.52 -11.17
C GLY A 67 8.89 26.14 -10.42
N ALA A 68 7.70 26.21 -11.04
CA ALA A 68 6.50 26.72 -10.41
C ALA A 68 5.76 25.62 -9.64
N GLY A 69 5.33 25.94 -8.42
CA GLY A 69 4.49 25.06 -7.59
C GLY A 69 3.00 25.17 -7.93
N PHE A 70 2.19 24.34 -7.26
CA PHE A 70 0.74 24.48 -7.27
C PHE A 70 0.32 25.63 -6.35
N THR A 71 -0.65 26.42 -6.80
CA THR A 71 -1.21 27.56 -6.06
C THR A 71 -2.70 27.32 -5.86
N ALA A 72 -3.24 27.80 -4.74
CA ALA A 72 -4.66 27.70 -4.45
C ALA A 72 -5.51 28.45 -5.51
N PRO A 73 -6.64 27.89 -5.95
CA PRO A 73 -7.48 28.49 -6.99
C PRO A 73 -8.03 29.87 -6.62
N GLU A 74 -8.12 30.20 -5.32
CA GLU A 74 -8.55 31.50 -4.81
C GLU A 74 -7.59 32.62 -5.24
N VAL A 75 -6.30 32.33 -5.40
CA VAL A 75 -5.33 33.30 -5.93
C VAL A 75 -5.68 33.67 -7.37
N CYS A 76 -6.10 32.69 -8.17
CA CYS A 76 -6.52 32.89 -9.55
C CYS A 76 -7.79 33.75 -9.63
N SER A 77 -8.67 33.68 -8.63
CA SER A 77 -9.93 34.45 -8.61
C SER A 77 -9.73 35.97 -8.65
N GLY A 78 -8.57 36.47 -8.18
CA GLY A 78 -8.26 37.90 -8.18
C GLY A 78 -8.16 38.51 -9.58
N CYS A 79 -7.67 37.74 -10.57
CA CYS A 79 -7.56 38.17 -11.97
C CYS A 79 -8.55 37.45 -12.90
N HIS A 80 -9.00 36.25 -12.53
CA HIS A 80 -9.88 35.38 -13.32
C HIS A 80 -11.15 34.97 -12.55
N PRO A 81 -11.98 35.93 -12.11
CA PRO A 81 -13.13 35.64 -11.26
C PRO A 81 -14.20 34.79 -11.95
N LYS A 82 -14.45 35.02 -13.25
CA LYS A 82 -15.43 34.25 -14.02
C LYS A 82 -15.04 32.77 -14.14
N GLN A 83 -13.79 32.49 -14.48
CA GLN A 83 -13.28 31.12 -14.60
C GLN A 83 -13.28 30.41 -13.25
N TYR A 84 -12.95 31.13 -12.18
CA TYR A 84 -13.03 30.60 -10.83
C TYR A 84 -14.47 30.21 -10.46
N GLU A 85 -15.45 31.09 -10.71
CA GLU A 85 -16.86 30.79 -10.45
C GLU A 85 -17.35 29.56 -11.25
N GLU A 86 -17.04 29.51 -12.55
CA GLU A 86 -17.38 28.36 -13.41
C GLU A 86 -16.71 27.07 -12.92
N TRP A 87 -15.46 27.13 -12.49
CA TRP A 87 -14.72 25.96 -11.99
C TRP A 87 -15.26 25.49 -10.64
N THR A 88 -15.48 26.39 -9.68
CA THR A 88 -15.97 26.04 -8.33
C THR A 88 -17.36 25.40 -8.34
N GLY A 89 -18.21 25.73 -9.30
CA GLY A 89 -19.51 25.09 -9.50
C GLY A 89 -19.45 23.76 -10.27
N SER A 90 -18.27 23.32 -10.72
CA SER A 90 -18.10 22.12 -11.55
C SER A 90 -17.70 20.88 -10.75
N VAL A 91 -17.92 19.71 -11.34
CA VAL A 91 -17.45 18.43 -10.78
C VAL A 91 -15.92 18.34 -10.68
N HIS A 92 -15.17 19.14 -11.45
CA HIS A 92 -13.71 19.15 -11.35
C HIS A 92 -13.24 19.72 -10.02
N ALA A 93 -13.91 20.73 -9.47
CA ALA A 93 -13.57 21.29 -8.15
C ALA A 93 -13.82 20.29 -7.02
N LEU A 94 -14.75 19.36 -7.21
CA LEU A 94 -15.11 18.31 -6.26
C LEU A 94 -14.45 16.96 -6.56
N ALA A 95 -13.60 16.86 -7.59
CA ALA A 95 -13.18 15.58 -8.17
C ALA A 95 -12.64 14.58 -7.13
N PHE A 96 -11.89 15.05 -6.13
CA PHE A 96 -11.38 14.19 -5.06
C PHE A 96 -12.36 14.00 -3.90
N GLN A 97 -13.22 14.97 -3.62
CA GLN A 97 -14.06 15.01 -2.41
C GLN A 97 -15.50 14.51 -2.62
N ASP A 98 -15.91 14.35 -3.88
CA ASP A 98 -17.25 13.87 -4.23
C ASP A 98 -17.56 12.53 -3.55
N PRO A 99 -18.64 12.42 -2.76
CA PRO A 99 -19.02 11.18 -2.08
C PRO A 99 -19.28 10.01 -3.03
N VAL A 100 -19.70 10.26 -4.27
CA VAL A 100 -19.87 9.19 -5.27
C VAL A 100 -18.51 8.62 -5.66
N TYR A 101 -17.55 9.49 -6.00
CA TYR A 101 -16.16 9.09 -6.25
C TYR A 101 -15.56 8.34 -5.06
N GLN A 102 -15.73 8.86 -3.84
CA GLN A 102 -15.22 8.23 -2.62
C GLN A 102 -15.83 6.84 -2.41
N GLY A 103 -17.12 6.66 -2.71
CA GLY A 103 -17.78 5.36 -2.69
C GLY A 103 -17.15 4.37 -3.67
N GLU A 104 -16.98 4.79 -4.92
CA GLU A 104 -16.39 3.97 -5.99
C GLU A 104 -14.93 3.61 -5.70
N LEU A 105 -14.12 4.56 -5.23
CA LEU A 105 -12.74 4.33 -4.82
C LEU A 105 -12.67 3.26 -3.72
N ASN A 106 -13.57 3.33 -2.73
CA ASN A 106 -13.65 2.35 -1.66
C ASN A 106 -14.06 0.95 -2.16
N LEU A 107 -14.97 0.87 -3.13
CA LEU A 107 -15.35 -0.41 -3.74
C LEU A 107 -14.18 -1.00 -4.53
N ALA A 108 -13.50 -0.19 -5.34
CA ALA A 108 -12.32 -0.60 -6.10
C ALA A 108 -11.21 -1.07 -5.16
N PHE A 109 -10.94 -0.32 -4.10
CA PHE A 109 -9.97 -0.67 -3.07
C PHE A 109 -10.29 -2.04 -2.44
N LYS A 110 -11.54 -2.29 -2.06
CA LYS A 110 -11.97 -3.58 -1.49
C LYS A 110 -11.84 -4.73 -2.49
N ALA A 111 -12.01 -4.46 -3.78
CA ALA A 111 -11.98 -5.48 -4.82
C ALA A 111 -10.55 -5.90 -5.21
N VAL A 112 -9.63 -4.95 -5.34
CA VAL A 112 -8.30 -5.21 -5.94
C VAL A 112 -7.12 -4.64 -5.13
N GLY A 113 -7.36 -4.06 -3.96
CA GLY A 113 -6.35 -3.52 -3.06
C GLY A 113 -5.92 -2.08 -3.38
N HIS A 114 -4.94 -1.59 -2.63
CA HIS A 114 -4.52 -0.18 -2.60
C HIS A 114 -3.97 0.38 -3.93
N GLU A 115 -3.38 -0.48 -4.77
CA GLU A 115 -2.71 -0.02 -6.00
C GLU A 115 -3.66 0.62 -7.02
N ILE A 116 -4.95 0.29 -6.97
CA ILE A 116 -5.95 0.87 -7.87
C ILE A 116 -6.15 2.37 -7.65
N SER A 117 -5.92 2.87 -6.44
CA SER A 117 -6.09 4.29 -6.12
C SER A 117 -5.20 5.18 -6.98
N ARG A 118 -4.01 4.70 -7.34
CA ARG A 118 -3.07 5.38 -8.25
C ARG A 118 -3.64 5.60 -9.65
N GLN A 119 -4.55 4.74 -10.11
CA GLN A 119 -5.26 4.93 -11.38
C GLN A 119 -6.29 6.06 -11.25
N CYS A 120 -7.06 6.05 -10.16
CA CYS A 120 -8.17 6.96 -9.93
C CYS A 120 -7.66 8.38 -9.64
N GLU A 121 -6.70 8.49 -8.72
CA GLU A 121 -6.19 9.76 -8.19
C GLU A 121 -5.35 10.52 -9.23
N GLY A 122 -4.83 9.85 -10.26
CA GLY A 122 -4.15 10.54 -11.36
C GLY A 122 -5.05 11.54 -12.09
N CYS A 123 -6.36 11.30 -12.13
CA CYS A 123 -7.34 12.23 -12.68
C CYS A 123 -8.12 13.00 -11.60
N HIS A 124 -8.39 12.37 -10.45
CA HIS A 124 -9.22 12.94 -9.39
C HIS A 124 -8.44 13.81 -8.39
N SER A 125 -7.11 13.69 -8.35
CA SER A 125 -6.21 14.58 -7.61
C SER A 125 -4.83 14.68 -8.29
N PRO A 126 -4.78 15.19 -9.54
CA PRO A 126 -3.57 15.17 -10.36
C PRO A 126 -2.42 15.92 -9.69
N ALA A 127 -2.71 17.06 -9.05
CA ALA A 127 -1.71 17.81 -8.30
C ALA A 127 -1.11 16.98 -7.16
N GLY A 128 -1.94 16.32 -6.35
CA GLY A 128 -1.49 15.49 -5.23
C GLY A 128 -0.67 14.28 -5.68
N VAL A 129 -1.00 13.69 -6.84
CA VAL A 129 -0.21 12.58 -7.42
C VAL A 129 1.18 13.05 -7.85
N VAL A 130 1.28 14.19 -8.55
CA VAL A 130 2.56 14.64 -9.13
C VAL A 130 3.47 15.35 -8.12
N THR A 131 2.90 15.90 -7.05
CA THR A 131 3.67 16.40 -5.89
C THR A 131 4.09 15.28 -4.93
N GLY A 132 3.46 14.10 -5.03
CA GLY A 132 3.69 12.98 -4.13
C GLY A 132 3.05 13.18 -2.75
N GLU A 133 2.05 14.05 -2.63
CA GLU A 133 1.20 14.18 -1.44
C GLU A 133 0.35 12.92 -1.25
N ILE A 134 -0.11 12.34 -2.36
CA ILE A 134 -0.81 11.06 -2.38
C ILE A 134 0.22 9.94 -2.44
N LYS A 135 0.46 9.31 -1.29
CA LYS A 135 1.41 8.18 -1.11
C LYS A 135 0.71 6.83 -0.87
N GLY A 136 -0.60 6.86 -0.62
CA GLY A 136 -1.53 5.74 -0.50
C GLY A 136 -2.94 6.26 -0.80
N PRO A 137 -3.99 5.41 -0.79
CA PRO A 137 -5.35 5.91 -0.99
C PRO A 137 -5.70 7.00 0.00
N GLY A 138 -6.49 7.96 -0.45
CA GLY A 138 -7.40 8.72 0.43
C GLY A 138 -8.34 7.78 1.19
#